data_AF-A0A432LDB2-F1
#
_entry.id   AF-A0A432LDB2-F1
#
_cell.length_a   1.000
_cell.length_b   1.000
_cell.length_c   1.000
_cell.angle_alpha   90.00
_cell.angle_beta   90.00
_cell.angle_gamma   90.00
#
_symmetry.space_group_name_H-M   'P 1'
#
loop_
_entity.id
_entity.type
_entity.pdbx_description
1 polymer ?
#
loop_
_entity_poly.entity_id
_entity_poly.type
_entity_poly.pdbx_seq_one_letter_code
_entity_poly.pdbx_strand_id
1 'polypeptide(L)'
;MEKLISTDHNFSIDFKKLNLPVMIVLSIITLGAYIGVWFLRNRQSIQNSHYKTGIHFGLWRVFTLGSFIFLFIHFFGNLVLSDYGLANIESYEIIFNFFFIGFLYYSIFRLRESFEEEADVILNKYLLFFLHVFYIQYKMNQLQDSQTNVKG
;
A
#
# COMPACT_ATOMS: atom_id res chain seq x y z
N MET A 1 -37.21 -5.19 30.66
CA MET A 1 -37.25 -5.20 29.19
C MET A 1 -36.02 -4.42 28.73
N GLU A 2 -34.86 -5.08 28.63
CA GLU A 2 -34.33 -5.69 27.38
C GLU A 2 -34.27 -4.65 26.25
N LYS A 3 -33.14 -4.29 25.64
CA LYS A 3 -31.82 -4.91 25.48
C LYS A 3 -30.83 -3.76 25.20
N LEU A 4 -29.77 -3.67 26.00
CA LEU A 4 -28.52 -3.00 25.62
C LEU A 4 -27.50 -4.12 25.33
N ILE A 5 -26.59 -3.87 24.39
CA ILE A 5 -25.37 -4.69 24.10
C ILE A 5 -25.69 -5.92 23.23
N SER A 6 -25.04 -6.21 22.11
CA SER A 6 -23.84 -5.72 21.43
C SER A 6 -24.04 -5.98 19.94
N THR A 7 -23.95 -4.96 19.09
CA THR A 7 -23.73 -5.20 17.67
C THR A 7 -22.27 -5.60 17.52
N ASP A 8 -21.99 -6.90 17.65
CA ASP A 8 -20.73 -7.51 17.21
C ASP A 8 -20.64 -7.34 15.68
N HIS A 9 -20.23 -6.16 15.23
CA HIS A 9 -19.57 -6.04 13.95
C HIS A 9 -18.26 -6.81 14.08
N ASN A 10 -18.31 -8.11 13.78
CA ASN A 10 -17.15 -8.92 13.46
C ASN A 10 -16.45 -8.30 12.25
N PHE A 11 -15.68 -7.26 12.49
CA PHE A 11 -14.69 -6.74 11.57
C PHE A 11 -13.56 -7.77 11.54
N SER A 12 -13.76 -8.81 10.73
CA SER A 12 -12.66 -9.66 10.30
C SER A 12 -11.82 -8.82 9.37
N ILE A 13 -10.78 -8.18 9.92
CA ILE A 13 -9.65 -7.64 9.15
C ILE A 13 -9.05 -8.83 8.40
N ASP A 14 -9.59 -9.16 7.24
CA ASP A 14 -9.03 -10.18 6.35
C ASP A 14 -7.89 -9.57 5.55
N PHE A 15 -6.96 -8.94 6.26
CA PHE A 15 -5.68 -8.57 5.72
C PHE A 15 -4.68 -9.61 6.19
N LYS A 16 -4.06 -10.29 5.24
CA LYS A 16 -3.08 -11.32 5.53
C LYS A 16 -1.90 -10.69 6.27
N LYS A 17 -1.57 -11.22 7.46
CA LYS A 17 -0.37 -10.84 8.21
C LYS A 17 0.86 -10.90 7.30
N LEU A 18 1.62 -9.81 7.27
CA LEU A 18 2.85 -9.71 6.48
C LEU A 18 4.04 -9.37 7.37
N ASN A 19 5.17 -10.00 7.05
CA ASN A 19 6.45 -9.69 7.67
C ASN A 19 6.92 -8.32 7.19
N LEU A 20 6.85 -7.32 8.08
CA LEU A 20 7.31 -5.95 7.81
C LEU A 20 8.73 -5.87 7.26
N PRO A 21 9.73 -6.59 7.81
CA PRO A 21 11.09 -6.54 7.28
C PRO A 21 11.16 -7.00 5.82
N VAL A 22 10.44 -8.06 5.48
CA VAL A 22 10.38 -8.61 4.12
C VAL A 22 9.77 -7.58 3.16
N MET A 23 8.71 -6.90 3.59
CA MET A 23 8.06 -5.86 2.81
C MET A 23 8.97 -4.66 2.56
N ILE A 24 9.75 -4.23 3.56
CA ILE A 24 10.74 -3.14 3.41
C ILE A 24 11.81 -3.54 2.41
N VAL A 25 12.40 -4.71 2.58
CA VAL A 25 13.45 -5.24 1.69
C VAL A 25 12.94 -5.37 0.26
N LEU A 26 11.76 -5.95 0.04
CA LEU A 26 11.19 -6.06 -1.30
C LEU A 26 10.87 -4.70 -1.92
N SER A 27 10.40 -3.73 -1.13
CA SER A 27 10.11 -2.39 -1.63
C SER A 27 11.38 -1.66 -2.07
N ILE A 28 12.50 -1.86 -1.37
CA ILE A 28 13.81 -1.30 -1.77
C ILE A 28 14.32 -1.99 -3.04
N ILE A 29 14.30 -3.33 -3.09
CA ILE A 29 14.79 -4.11 -4.23
C ILE A 29 13.99 -3.82 -5.51
N THR A 30 12.69 -3.57 -5.37
CA THR A 30 11.79 -3.33 -6.50
C THR A 30 11.55 -1.85 -6.80
N LEU A 31 12.34 -0.93 -6.23
CA LEU A 31 12.18 0.52 -6.43
C LEU A 31 10.74 1.00 -6.16
N GLY A 32 10.09 0.45 -5.13
CA GLY A 32 8.71 0.78 -4.76
C GLY A 32 7.62 0.03 -5.56
N ALA A 33 7.96 -0.79 -6.56
CA ALA A 33 6.95 -1.58 -7.30
C ALA A 33 6.19 -2.54 -6.36
N TYR A 34 6.86 -3.09 -5.35
CA TYR A 34 6.19 -3.91 -4.32
C TYR A 34 5.06 -3.15 -3.61
N ILE A 35 5.19 -1.84 -3.41
CA ILE A 35 4.15 -1.04 -2.77
C ILE A 35 2.87 -1.03 -3.62
N GLY A 36 3.02 -0.94 -4.94
CA GLY A 36 1.91 -1.09 -5.87
C GLY A 36 1.29 -2.49 -5.86
N VAL A 37 2.12 -3.54 -5.83
CA VAL A 37 1.64 -4.92 -5.67
C VAL A 37 0.87 -5.11 -4.37
N TRP A 38 1.34 -4.50 -3.28
CA TRP A 38 0.67 -4.53 -1.98
C TRP A 38 -0.72 -3.88 -2.07
N PHE A 39 -0.84 -2.72 -2.70
CA PHE A 39 -2.14 -2.06 -2.91
C PHE A 39 -3.08 -2.93 -3.75
N LEU A 40 -2.59 -3.55 -4.82
CA LEU A 40 -3.38 -4.42 -5.70
C LEU A 40 -3.81 -5.72 -5.02
N ARG A 41 -2.94 -6.30 -4.19
CA ARG A 41 -3.21 -7.53 -3.43
C ARG A 41 -4.25 -7.28 -2.34
N ASN A 42 -4.15 -6.16 -1.65
CA ASN A 42 -5.08 -5.79 -0.59
C ASN A 42 -6.34 -5.08 -1.12
N ARG A 43 -6.52 -4.98 -2.44
CA ARG A 43 -7.67 -4.30 -3.05
C ARG A 43 -9.00 -4.78 -2.51
N GLN A 44 -9.14 -6.09 -2.26
CA GLN A 44 -10.40 -6.71 -1.89
C GLN A 44 -10.75 -6.35 -0.45
N SER A 45 -9.77 -6.36 0.46
CA SER A 45 -9.95 -5.92 1.84
C SER A 45 -10.20 -4.40 1.93
N ILE A 46 -9.62 -3.61 1.01
CA ILE A 46 -9.83 -2.15 0.92
C ILE A 46 -11.19 -1.80 0.27
N GLN A 47 -11.68 -2.61 -0.68
CA GLN A 47 -12.97 -2.41 -1.35
C GLN A 47 -14.16 -3.00 -0.58
N ASN A 48 -13.92 -4.01 0.26
CA ASN A 48 -14.91 -4.55 1.19
C ASN A 48 -15.10 -3.67 2.43
N SER A 49 -14.25 -2.66 2.60
CA SER A 49 -14.50 -1.54 3.51
C SER A 49 -15.82 -0.88 3.10
N HIS A 50 -16.72 -0.69 4.07
CA HIS A 50 -18.03 -0.08 3.91
C HIS A 50 -17.92 1.39 3.41
N TYR A 51 -16.73 1.98 3.53
CA TYR A 51 -16.42 3.29 2.99
C TYR A 51 -15.85 3.20 1.57
N LYS A 52 -16.44 3.95 0.64
CA LYS A 52 -15.92 4.08 -0.74
C LYS A 52 -14.57 4.81 -0.68
N THR A 53 -13.49 4.03 -0.62
CA THR A 53 -12.12 4.53 -0.51
C THR A 53 -11.74 5.49 -1.64
N GLY A 54 -12.47 5.52 -2.77
CA GLY A 54 -12.21 6.44 -3.90
C GLY A 54 -10.87 6.16 -4.60
N ILE A 55 -10.18 5.09 -4.18
CA ILE A 55 -8.89 4.68 -4.73
C ILE A 55 -9.13 4.05 -6.10
N HIS A 56 -8.54 4.66 -7.12
CA HIS A 56 -8.59 4.17 -8.49
C HIS A 56 -7.58 3.04 -8.68
N PHE A 57 -7.98 1.80 -8.39
CA PHE A 57 -7.12 0.60 -8.54
C PHE A 57 -6.62 0.38 -9.98
N GLY A 58 -7.31 0.92 -10.99
CA GLY A 58 -6.84 0.91 -12.38
C GLY A 58 -5.52 1.67 -12.55
N LEU A 59 -5.37 2.83 -11.91
CA LEU A 59 -4.14 3.61 -11.93
C LEU A 59 -3.01 2.87 -11.20
N TRP A 60 -3.30 2.26 -10.05
CA TRP A 60 -2.31 1.42 -9.34
C TRP A 60 -1.77 0.28 -10.21
N ARG A 61 -2.61 -0.33 -11.07
CA ARG A 61 -2.16 -1.36 -12.01
C ARG A 61 -1.19 -0.78 -13.05
N VAL A 62 -1.52 0.38 -13.63
CA VAL A 62 -0.65 1.06 -14.62
C VAL A 62 0.68 1.44 -13.98
N PHE A 63 0.66 2.05 -12.81
CA PHE A 63 1.86 2.43 -12.08
C PHE A 63 2.71 1.22 -11.67
N THR A 64 2.09 0.15 -11.16
CA THR A 64 2.84 -1.07 -10.80
C THR A 64 3.50 -1.69 -12.03
N LEU A 65 2.77 -1.79 -13.14
CA LEU A 65 3.31 -2.33 -14.39
C LEU A 65 4.44 -1.43 -14.94
N GLY A 66 4.26 -0.11 -14.90
CA GLY A 66 5.28 0.87 -15.26
C GLY A 66 6.55 0.70 -14.45
N SER A 67 6.46 0.61 -13.12
CA SER A 67 7.64 0.37 -12.25
C SER A 67 8.35 -0.94 -12.59
N PHE A 68 7.63 -2.01 -12.92
CA PHE A 68 8.27 -3.26 -13.38
C PHE A 68 8.97 -3.11 -14.73
N ILE A 69 8.43 -2.32 -15.65
CA ILE A 69 9.07 -2.02 -16.93
C ILE A 69 10.36 -1.21 -16.71
N PHE A 70 10.31 -0.17 -15.88
CA PHE A 70 11.50 0.61 -15.52
C PHE A 70 12.56 -0.26 -14.84
N LEU A 71 12.16 -1.13 -13.91
CA LEU A 71 13.06 -2.11 -13.30
C LEU A 71 13.72 -3.00 -14.36
N PHE A 72 12.96 -3.52 -15.31
CA PHE A 72 13.49 -4.34 -16.40
C PHE A 72 14.48 -3.56 -17.27
N ILE A 73 14.16 -2.31 -17.62
CA ILE A 73 15.06 -1.45 -18.38
C ILE A 73 16.32 -1.11 -17.56
N HIS A 74 16.23 -0.93 -16.25
CA HIS A 74 17.41 -0.70 -15.43
C HIS A 74 18.37 -1.91 -15.43
N PHE A 75 17.84 -3.14 -15.41
CA PHE A 75 18.66 -4.35 -15.44
C PHE A 75 19.19 -4.73 -16.83
N PHE A 76 18.37 -4.57 -17.88
CA PHE A 76 18.69 -5.04 -19.24
C PHE A 76 18.95 -3.92 -20.24
N GLY A 77 18.64 -2.68 -19.88
CA GLY A 77 18.73 -1.52 -20.77
C GLY A 77 20.16 -1.22 -21.20
N ASN A 78 21.13 -1.41 -20.31
CA ASN A 78 22.56 -1.30 -20.65
C ASN A 78 23.04 -2.29 -21.71
N LEU A 79 22.29 -3.38 -21.96
CA LEU A 79 22.63 -4.37 -23.00
C LEU A 79 22.01 -4.06 -24.36
N VAL A 80 20.97 -3.23 -24.41
CA VAL A 80 20.14 -3.04 -25.62
C VAL A 80 20.10 -1.57 -26.08
N LEU A 81 20.27 -0.60 -25.17
CA LEU A 81 20.18 0.82 -25.45
C LEU A 81 21.57 1.50 -25.47
N SER A 82 21.71 2.49 -26.35
CA SER A 82 22.83 3.44 -26.34
C SER A 82 22.69 4.42 -25.16
N ASP A 83 23.81 4.99 -24.71
CA ASP A 83 23.89 6.00 -23.63
C ASP A 83 22.84 7.13 -23.76
N TYR A 84 22.57 7.59 -24.99
CA TYR A 84 21.52 8.60 -25.25
C TYR A 84 20.10 8.08 -24.98
N GLY A 85 19.84 6.82 -25.28
CA GLY A 85 18.55 6.18 -24.99
C GLY A 85 18.37 5.97 -23.49
N LEU A 86 19.44 5.62 -22.78
CA LEU A 86 19.43 5.44 -21.33
C LEU A 86 19.09 6.75 -20.59
N ALA A 87 19.74 7.86 -20.97
CA ALA A 87 19.52 9.18 -20.35
C ALA A 87 18.08 9.70 -20.55
N ASN A 88 17.48 9.43 -21.71
CA ASN A 88 16.08 9.77 -21.95
C ASN A 88 15.14 8.95 -21.06
N ILE A 89 15.39 7.65 -20.90
CA ILE A 89 14.57 6.79 -20.04
C ILE A 89 14.68 7.21 -18.57
N GLU A 90 15.88 7.57 -18.11
CA GLU A 90 16.10 8.08 -16.76
C GLU A 90 15.25 9.34 -16.50
N SER A 91 15.17 10.24 -17.47
CA SER A 91 14.31 11.43 -17.37
C SER A 91 12.83 11.07 -17.26
N TYR A 92 12.34 10.09 -18.03
CA TYR A 92 10.97 9.59 -17.91
C TYR A 92 10.72 8.89 -16.58
N GLU A 93 11.70 8.15 -16.06
CA GLU A 93 11.63 7.48 -14.76
C GLU A 93 11.46 8.51 -13.63
N ILE A 94 12.21 9.60 -13.65
CA ILE A 94 12.09 10.68 -12.65
C ILE A 94 10.67 11.27 -12.65
N ILE A 95 10.14 11.60 -13.83
CA ILE A 95 8.78 12.13 -13.98
C ILE A 95 7.76 11.11 -13.46
N PHE A 96 7.92 9.85 -13.86
CA PHE A 96 7.04 8.77 -13.43
C PHE A 96 7.06 8.57 -11.91
N ASN A 97 8.23 8.57 -11.29
CA ASN A 97 8.39 8.45 -9.84
C ASN A 97 7.74 9.61 -9.09
N PHE A 98 7.80 10.83 -9.64
CA PHE A 98 7.12 11.98 -9.06
C PHE A 98 5.59 11.79 -9.02
N PHE A 99 4.99 11.34 -10.13
CA PHE A 99 3.57 11.01 -10.18
C PHE A 99 3.21 9.82 -9.28
N PHE A 100 4.06 8.80 -9.27
CA PHE A 100 3.88 7.62 -8.44
C PHE A 100 3.81 7.98 -6.95
N ILE A 101 4.74 8.82 -6.48
CA ILE A 101 4.78 9.23 -5.07
C ILE A 101 3.55 10.06 -4.70
N GLY A 102 3.13 11.00 -5.57
CA GLY A 102 1.92 11.79 -5.34
C GLY A 102 0.67 10.91 -5.24
N PHE A 103 0.55 9.94 -6.14
CA PHE A 103 -0.55 8.97 -6.14
C PHE A 103 -0.52 8.03 -4.92
N LEU A 104 0.68 7.64 -4.50
CA LEU A 104 0.92 6.83 -3.32
C LEU A 104 0.47 7.56 -2.04
N TYR A 105 0.88 8.82 -1.86
CA TYR A 105 0.44 9.62 -0.72
C TYR A 105 -1.08 9.84 -0.73
N TYR A 106 -1.66 10.19 -1.88
CA TYR A 106 -3.12 10.34 -2.00
C TYR A 106 -3.85 9.07 -1.54
N SER A 107 -3.41 7.92 -2.02
CA SER A 107 -4.01 6.62 -1.67
C SER A 107 -3.83 6.28 -0.19
N ILE A 108 -2.67 6.59 0.39
CA ILE A 108 -2.35 6.35 1.80
C ILE A 108 -3.21 7.22 2.73
N PHE A 109 -3.41 8.50 2.39
CA PHE A 109 -4.27 9.38 3.17
C PHE A 109 -5.73 8.94 3.12
N ARG A 110 -6.23 8.55 1.94
CA ARG A 110 -7.58 7.98 1.80
C ARG A 110 -7.75 6.68 2.57
N LEU A 111 -6.73 5.82 2.52
CA LEU A 111 -6.74 4.57 3.26
C LEU A 111 -6.74 4.81 4.77
N ARG A 112 -5.98 5.81 5.25
CA ARG A 112 -6.03 6.25 6.65
C ARG A 112 -7.42 6.70 7.07
N GLU A 113 -8.09 7.52 6.26
CA GLU A 113 -9.44 8.03 6.54
C GLU A 113 -10.43 6.88 6.71
N SER A 114 -10.40 5.90 5.80
CA SER A 114 -11.26 4.71 5.91
C SER A 114 -10.94 3.84 7.13
N PHE A 115 -9.66 3.71 7.52
CA PHE A 115 -9.29 2.97 8.73
C PHE A 115 -9.64 3.71 10.03
N GLU A 116 -9.52 5.04 10.08
CA GLU A 116 -9.91 5.85 11.24
C GLU A 116 -11.41 5.76 11.48
N GLU A 117 -12.22 5.74 10.42
CA GLU A 117 -13.68 5.61 10.53
C GLU A 117 -14.17 4.19 10.82
N GLU A 118 -13.56 3.14 10.24
CA GLU A 118 -14.03 1.77 10.43
C GLU A 118 -13.51 1.08 11.69
N ALA A 119 -12.25 1.34 12.06
CA ALA A 119 -11.59 0.63 13.15
C ALA A 119 -11.45 1.48 14.42
N ASP A 120 -11.88 2.75 14.39
CA ASP A 120 -11.64 3.75 15.46
C ASP A 120 -10.15 3.85 15.85
N VAL A 121 -9.27 3.61 14.87
CA VAL A 121 -7.82 3.59 15.07
C VAL A 121 -7.23 4.91 14.62
N ILE A 122 -6.80 5.74 15.58
CA ILE A 122 -6.08 6.97 15.29
C ILE A 122 -4.73 6.65 14.64
N LEU A 123 -4.55 7.05 13.38
CA LEU A 123 -3.31 6.90 12.63
C LEU A 123 -2.55 8.24 12.65
N ASN A 124 -1.32 8.23 13.18
CA ASN A 124 -0.50 9.42 13.22
C ASN A 124 -0.02 9.81 11.80
N LYS A 125 -0.35 11.05 11.38
CA LYS A 125 -0.02 11.61 10.07
C LYS A 125 1.49 11.62 9.77
N TYR A 126 2.32 11.89 10.77
CA TYR A 126 3.78 11.92 10.60
C TYR A 126 4.34 10.52 10.36
N LEU A 127 3.90 9.54 11.14
CA LEU A 127 4.31 8.15 10.93
C LEU A 127 3.80 7.64 9.58
N LEU A 128 2.60 8.04 9.17
CA LEU A 128 2.06 7.73 7.85
C LEU A 128 2.90 8.36 6.73
N PHE A 129 3.42 9.58 6.93
CA PHE A 129 4.26 10.25 5.93
C PHE A 129 5.64 9.61 5.80
N PHE A 130 6.28 9.18 6.89
CA PHE A 130 7.61 8.55 6.81
C PHE A 130 7.52 7.06 6.45
N LEU A 131 6.64 6.31 7.11
CA LEU A 131 6.53 4.86 6.98
C LEU A 131 5.44 4.41 6.01
N HIS A 132 4.59 5.30 5.49
CA HIS A 132 3.66 5.00 4.39
C HIS A 132 2.87 3.71 4.61
N VAL A 133 3.01 2.77 3.67
CA VAL A 133 2.37 1.46 3.68
C VAL A 133 2.91 0.56 4.80
N PHE A 134 4.17 0.74 5.24
CA PHE A 134 4.72 0.00 6.37
C PHE A 134 4.01 0.33 7.68
N TYR A 135 3.66 1.61 7.90
CA TYR A 135 2.92 1.99 9.11
C TYR A 135 1.51 1.39 9.13
N ILE A 136 0.84 1.44 7.98
CA ILE A 136 -0.49 0.84 7.81
C ILE A 136 -0.42 -0.66 8.10
N GLN A 137 0.50 -1.38 7.46
CA GLN A 137 0.70 -2.81 7.69
C GLN A 137 1.04 -3.13 9.15
N TYR A 138 1.86 -2.30 9.81
CA TYR A 138 2.22 -2.47 11.22
C TYR A 138 1.00 -2.34 12.14
N LYS A 139 0.17 -1.31 11.94
CA LYS A 139 -1.05 -1.12 12.73
C LYS A 139 -2.04 -2.24 12.51
N MET A 140 -2.16 -2.72 11.27
CA MET A 140 -3.04 -3.85 10.95
C MET A 140 -2.58 -5.16 11.58
N ASN A 141 -1.28 -5.45 11.53
CA ASN A 141 -0.71 -6.61 12.21
C ASN A 141 -0.98 -6.56 13.73
N GLN A 142 -0.87 -5.38 14.35
CA GLN A 142 -1.21 -5.21 15.78
C GLN A 142 -2.69 -5.48 16.08
N LEU A 143 -3.61 -4.96 15.26
CA LEU A 143 -5.05 -5.19 15.46
C LEU A 143 -5.40 -6.68 15.37
N GLN A 144 -4.78 -7.40 14.44
CA GLN A 144 -4.97 -8.84 14.28
C GLN A 144 -4.40 -9.64 15.46
N ASP A 145 -3.24 -9.26 15.98
CA ASP A 145 -2.62 -9.91 17.15
C ASP A 145 -3.44 -9.66 18.44
N SER A 146 -4.05 -8.49 18.58
CA SER A 146 -4.99 -8.19 19.68
C SER A 146 -6.26 -9.03 19.60
N GLN A 147 -6.84 -9.24 18.41
CA GLN A 147 -8.02 -10.11 18.26
C GLN A 147 -7.69 -11.60 18.45
N THR A 148 -6.46 -12.03 18.15
CA THR A 148 -6.03 -13.42 18.32
C THR A 148 -5.79 -13.77 19.79
N ASN A 149 -5.23 -12.84 20.59
CA ASN A 149 -5.00 -13.06 22.03
C ASN A 149 -6.28 -13.11 22.88
N VAL A 150 -7.41 -12.59 22.41
CA VAL A 150 -8.69 -12.65 23.15
C VAL A 150 -9.38 -14.01 22.98
N LYS A 151 -8.93 -14.83 22.04
CA LYS A 151 -9.51 -16.16 21.73
C LYS A 151 -8.67 -17.35 22.20
N GLY A 152 -7.56 -17.13 22.90
CA GLY A 152 -6.71 -18.17 23.50
C GLY A 152 -6.87 -18.22 25.02
#